data_AF-A0A1A8MMI6-F1
#
_entry.id   AF-A0A1A8MMI6-F1
#
_cell.length_a   1.000
_cell.length_b   1.000
_cell.length_c   1.000
_cell.angle_alpha   90.00
_cell.angle_beta   90.00
_cell.angle_gamma   90.00
#
_symmetry.space_group_name_H-M   'P 1'
#
loop_
_entity.id
_entity.type
_entity.pdbx_description
1 polymer ?
#
loop_
_entity_poly.entity_id
_entity_poly.type
_entity_poly.pdbx_seq_one_letter_code
_entity_poly.pdbx_strand_id
1 'polypeptide(L)'
;IHCYAHRLNLVLTQGASKLKECKVFFANLNGLAAFFSRSPKRTQLLDDVCKRRLPRVAPTRWQYSSRLVNAVFENRVALKELLVTYWTITTSMMRTPCFLQIDFGRF
;
A
#
# COMPACT_ATOMS: atom_id res chain seq x y z
N ILE A 1 -7.69 9.05 -34.22
CA ILE A 1 -7.63 7.59 -33.93
C ILE A 1 -7.64 7.42 -32.41
N HIS A 2 -8.70 6.84 -31.84
CA HIS A 2 -8.76 6.57 -30.39
C HIS A 2 -8.14 5.21 -30.11
N CYS A 3 -7.09 5.16 -29.27
CA CYS A 3 -6.44 3.91 -28.90
C CYS A 3 -7.39 3.03 -28.08
N TYR A 4 -7.67 1.81 -28.55
CA TYR A 4 -8.52 0.84 -27.85
C TYR A 4 -8.00 0.51 -26.45
N ALA A 5 -6.68 0.53 -26.23
CA ALA A 5 -6.09 0.36 -24.91
C ALA A 5 -6.51 1.46 -23.92
N HIS A 6 -6.66 2.70 -24.39
CA HIS A 6 -7.14 3.80 -23.55
C HIS A 6 -8.62 3.63 -23.17
N ARG A 7 -9.45 3.18 -24.13
CA ARG A 7 -10.88 2.89 -23.89
C ARG A 7 -11.06 1.74 -22.90
N LEU A 8 -10.28 0.68 -23.04
CA LEU A 8 -10.28 -0.44 -22.10
C LEU A 8 -9.85 0.01 -20.70
N ASN A 9 -8.79 0.81 -20.59
CA ASN A 9 -8.35 1.38 -19.32
C ASN A 9 -9.47 2.19 -18.65
N LEU A 10 -10.19 3.02 -19.40
CA LEU A 10 -11.32 3.80 -18.87
C LEU A 10 -12.46 2.90 -18.37
N VAL A 11 -12.85 1.88 -19.13
CA VAL A 11 -13.92 0.94 -18.74
C VAL A 11 -13.55 0.22 -17.44
N LEU A 12 -12.32 -0.29 -17.34
CA LEU A 12 -11.83 -0.99 -16.15
C LEU A 12 -11.75 -0.07 -14.93
N THR A 13 -11.19 1.13 -15.08
CA THR A 13 -11.10 2.12 -13.99
C THR A 13 -12.47 2.56 -13.51
N GLN A 14 -13.42 2.82 -14.42
CA GLN A 14 -14.78 3.19 -14.07
C GLN A 14 -15.54 2.03 -13.42
N GLY A 15 -15.41 0.81 -13.93
CA GLY A 15 -16.01 -0.39 -13.34
C GLY A 15 -15.51 -0.64 -11.91
N ALA A 16 -14.20 -0.60 -11.70
CA ALA A 16 -13.59 -0.75 -10.39
C ALA A 16 -13.97 0.38 -9.41
N SER A 17 -14.23 1.59 -9.91
CA SER A 17 -14.66 2.73 -9.09
C SER A 17 -16.13 2.64 -8.65
N LYS A 18 -16.99 1.95 -9.42
CA LYS A 18 -18.40 1.74 -9.09
C LYS A 18 -18.62 0.64 -8.05
N LEU A 19 -17.71 -0.33 -7.99
CA LEU A 19 -17.74 -1.40 -6.99
C LEU A 19 -17.12 -0.91 -5.68
N LYS A 20 -17.95 -0.80 -4.62
CA LYS A 20 -17.50 -0.32 -3.29
C LYS A 20 -16.35 -1.17 -2.74
N GLU A 21 -16.44 -2.49 -2.84
CA GLU A 21 -15.40 -3.42 -2.38
C GLU A 21 -14.06 -3.19 -3.10
N CYS A 22 -14.08 -3.04 -4.43
CA CYS A 22 -12.88 -2.74 -5.19
C CYS A 22 -12.29 -1.38 -4.80
N LYS A 23 -13.14 -0.38 -4.56
CA LYS A 23 -12.70 0.95 -4.13
C LYS A 23 -12.01 0.90 -2.76
N VAL A 24 -12.57 0.18 -1.79
CA VAL A 24 -11.96 0.00 -0.46
C VAL A 24 -10.65 -0.78 -0.57
N PHE A 25 -10.62 -1.85 -1.37
CA PHE A 25 -9.42 -2.63 -1.63
C PHE A 25 -8.28 -1.78 -2.19
N PHE A 26 -8.53 -1.03 -3.27
CA PHE A 26 -7.51 -0.16 -3.86
C PHE A 26 -7.13 1.02 -2.95
N ALA A 27 -8.06 1.54 -2.14
CA ALA A 27 -7.73 2.55 -1.13
C ALA A 27 -6.78 2.00 -0.06
N ASN A 28 -7.02 0.77 0.42
CA ASN A 28 -6.16 0.10 1.39
C ASN A 28 -4.75 -0.16 0.82
N LEU A 29 -4.66 -0.63 -0.42
CA LEU A 29 -3.38 -0.82 -1.10
C LEU A 29 -2.60 0.49 -1.27
N ASN A 30 -3.29 1.58 -1.62
CA ASN A 30 -2.69 2.91 -1.67
C ASN A 30 -2.24 3.38 -0.28
N GLY A 31 -3.05 3.13 0.75
CA GLY A 31 -2.72 3.44 2.14
C GLY A 31 -1.45 2.73 2.60
N LEU A 32 -1.28 1.46 2.25
CA LEU A 32 -0.04 0.70 2.51
C LEU A 32 1.16 1.34 1.81
N ALA A 33 1.06 1.61 0.51
CA ALA A 33 2.16 2.25 -0.23
C ALA A 33 2.54 3.63 0.38
N ALA A 34 1.54 4.43 0.77
CA ALA A 34 1.75 5.72 1.42
C ALA A 34 2.34 5.59 2.84
N PHE A 35 1.94 4.56 3.59
CA PHE A 35 2.49 4.27 4.92
C PHE A 35 3.99 4.02 4.84
N PHE A 36 4.43 3.12 3.96
CA PHE A 36 5.86 2.83 3.81
C PHE A 36 6.64 4.05 3.30
N SER A 37 6.10 4.82 2.35
CA SER A 37 6.80 5.99 1.78
C SER A 37 7.00 7.16 2.76
N ARG A 38 6.19 7.25 3.82
CA ARG A 38 6.28 8.35 4.80
C ARG A 38 7.49 8.25 5.74
N SER A 39 8.18 7.12 5.80
CA SER A 39 9.38 6.96 6.63
C SER A 39 10.49 6.25 5.85
N PRO A 40 11.69 6.82 5.76
CA PRO A 40 12.83 6.19 5.08
C PRO A 40 13.18 4.83 5.68
N LYS A 41 13.05 4.69 7.01
CA LYS A 41 13.28 3.42 7.73
C LYS A 41 12.27 2.36 7.31
N ARG A 42 10.98 2.72 7.21
CA ARG A 42 9.93 1.79 6.74
C ARG A 42 10.09 1.44 5.27
N THR A 43 10.56 2.39 4.46
CA THR A 43 10.85 2.17 3.05
C THR A 43 12.01 1.18 2.86
N GLN A 44 13.10 1.30 3.62
CA GLN A 44 14.21 0.34 3.59
C GLN A 44 13.78 -1.05 4.05
N LEU A 45 13.02 -1.13 5.14
CA LEU A 45 12.45 -2.40 5.62
C LEU A 45 11.56 -3.07 4.56
N LEU A 46 10.77 -2.27 3.84
CA LEU A 46 9.97 -2.77 2.71
C LEU A 46 10.87 -3.26 1.57
N ASP A 47 11.94 -2.54 1.23
CA ASP A 47 12.86 -2.92 0.15
C ASP A 47 13.66 -4.20 0.50
N ASP A 48 14.01 -4.41 1.77
CA ASP A 48 14.70 -5.62 2.24
C ASP A 48 13.81 -6.87 2.16
N VAL A 49 12.52 -6.71 2.47
CA VAL A 49 11.56 -7.81 2.50
C VAL A 49 10.91 -8.04 1.13
N CYS A 50 10.46 -6.96 0.49
CA CYS A 50 9.99 -6.98 -0.88
C CYS A 50 11.18 -6.71 -1.80
N LYS A 51 11.86 -7.77 -2.23
CA LYS A 51 12.94 -7.76 -3.23
C LYS A 51 12.59 -7.03 -4.55
N ARG A 52 11.33 -6.62 -4.72
CA ARG A 52 10.82 -5.74 -5.79
C ARG A 52 10.05 -4.58 -5.13
N ARG A 53 10.43 -3.34 -5.44
CA ARG A 53 9.70 -2.16 -4.94
C ARG A 53 8.25 -2.19 -5.41
N LEU A 54 7.33 -1.83 -4.52
CA LEU A 54 5.94 -1.62 -4.89
C LEU A 54 5.88 -0.48 -5.94
N PRO A 55 5.24 -0.70 -7.10
CA PRO A 55 5.12 0.34 -8.10
C PRO A 55 4.33 1.50 -7.51
N ARG A 56 4.86 2.73 -7.69
CA ARG A 56 4.15 3.94 -7.27
C ARG A 56 2.80 3.98 -7.97
N VAL A 57 1.74 4.10 -7.19
CA VAL A 57 0.38 4.08 -7.73
C VAL A 57 0.15 5.37 -8.50
N ALA A 58 0.03 5.24 -9.82
CA ALA A 58 -0.45 6.30 -10.68
C ALA A 58 -1.96 6.05 -10.92
N PRO A 59 -2.86 6.88 -10.35
CA PRO A 59 -4.31 6.64 -10.41
C PRO A 59 -4.87 6.62 -11.84
N THR A 60 -4.12 7.13 -12.82
CA THR A 60 -4.56 7.30 -14.20
C THR A 60 -4.42 6.06 -15.07
N ARG A 61 -3.71 5.00 -14.64
CA ARG A 61 -3.41 3.84 -15.49
C ARG A 61 -3.56 2.52 -14.74
N TRP A 62 -4.58 1.74 -15.11
CA TRP A 62 -4.89 0.41 -14.59
C TRP A 62 -3.71 -0.58 -14.67
N GLN A 63 -2.81 -0.40 -15.64
CA GLN A 63 -1.59 -1.19 -15.76
C GLN A 63 -0.67 -1.08 -14.51
N TYR A 64 -0.72 0.03 -13.77
CA TYR A 64 -0.02 0.11 -12.48
C TYR A 64 -0.81 -0.57 -11.37
N SER A 65 -2.14 -0.49 -11.39
CA SER A 65 -3.00 -1.20 -10.44
C SER A 65 -2.81 -2.72 -10.52
N SER A 66 -2.77 -3.29 -11.73
CA SER A 66 -2.54 -4.74 -11.92
C SER A 66 -1.16 -5.17 -11.41
N ARG A 67 -0.11 -4.39 -11.73
CA ARG A 67 1.26 -4.64 -11.25
C ARG A 67 1.36 -4.51 -9.73
N LEU A 68 0.65 -3.55 -9.12
CA LEU A 68 0.61 -3.37 -7.68
C LEU A 68 -0.05 -4.57 -7.00
N VAL A 69 -1.20 -5.00 -7.49
CA VAL A 69 -1.93 -6.16 -6.95
C VAL A 69 -1.07 -7.41 -7.03
N ASN A 70 -0.43 -7.66 -8.18
CA ASN A 70 0.47 -8.80 -8.33
C ASN A 70 1.67 -8.72 -7.39
N ALA A 71 2.32 -7.56 -7.26
CA ALA A 71 3.44 -7.39 -6.34
C ALA A 71 3.04 -7.61 -4.87
N VAL A 72 1.86 -7.15 -4.47
CA VAL A 72 1.33 -7.37 -3.12
C VAL A 72 0.94 -8.83 -2.92
N PHE A 73 0.38 -9.48 -3.93
CA PHE A 73 0.03 -10.90 -3.86
C PHE A 73 1.27 -11.82 -3.74
N GLU A 74 2.31 -11.53 -4.53
CA GLU A 74 3.61 -12.22 -4.47
C GLU A 74 4.24 -12.07 -3.08
N ASN A 75 4.23 -10.85 -2.51
CA ASN A 75 4.88 -10.55 -1.23
C ASN A 75 3.95 -10.62 -0.02
N ARG A 76 2.73 -11.17 -0.16
CA ARG A 76 1.67 -11.08 0.86
C ARG A 76 2.06 -11.66 2.23
N VAL A 77 2.86 -12.72 2.24
CA VAL A 77 3.30 -13.39 3.49
C VAL A 77 4.27 -12.47 4.22
N ALA A 78 5.28 -11.99 3.50
CA ALA A 78 6.31 -11.13 4.05
C ALA A 78 5.75 -9.76 4.49
N LEU A 79 4.79 -9.20 3.75
CA LEU A 79 4.06 -7.99 4.15
C LEU A 79 3.22 -8.19 5.41
N LYS A 80 2.56 -9.35 5.56
CA LYS A 80 1.82 -9.68 6.78
C LYS A 80 2.75 -9.80 7.97
N GLU A 81 3.86 -10.50 7.82
CA GLU A 81 4.89 -10.62 8.87
C GLU A 81 5.41 -9.24 9.26
N LEU A 82 5.77 -8.39 8.31
CA LEU A 82 6.20 -7.02 8.59
C LEU A 82 5.17 -6.20 9.38
N LEU A 83 3.90 -6.25 8.99
CA LEU A 83 2.84 -5.52 9.68
C LEU A 83 2.61 -6.06 11.09
N VAL A 84 2.65 -7.39 11.27
CA VAL A 84 2.53 -8.03 12.58
C VAL A 84 3.73 -7.65 13.45
N THR A 85 4.97 -7.77 12.96
CA THR A 85 6.18 -7.38 13.69
C THR A 85 6.13 -5.90 14.07
N TYR A 86 5.74 -5.00 13.16
CA TYR A 86 5.64 -3.57 13.46
C TYR A 86 4.57 -3.31 14.53
N TRP A 87 3.41 -3.95 14.44
CA TRP A 87 2.35 -3.83 15.44
C TRP A 87 2.77 -4.38 16.80
N THR A 88 3.37 -5.58 16.85
CA THR A 88 3.89 -6.18 18.09
C THR A 88 4.96 -5.31 18.73
N ILE A 89 5.88 -4.73 17.95
CA ILE A 89 6.89 -3.78 18.47
C ILE A 89 6.19 -2.55 19.06
N THR A 90 5.21 -1.97 18.35
CA THR A 90 4.50 -0.77 18.81
C THR A 90 3.67 -1.04 20.08
N THR A 91 2.98 -2.19 20.15
CA THR A 91 2.21 -2.62 21.33
C THR A 91 3.13 -3.02 22.51
N SER A 92 4.31 -3.56 22.24
CA SER A 92 5.32 -3.85 23.28
C SER A 92 5.95 -2.56 23.82
N MET A 93 6.16 -1.54 22.96
CA MET A 93 6.64 -0.21 23.35
C MET A 93 5.61 0.60 24.14
N MET A 94 4.30 0.33 23.99
CA MET A 94 3.26 0.90 24.87
C MET A 94 3.31 0.36 26.32
N ARG A 95 4.15 -0.64 26.60
CA ARG A 95 4.45 -1.08 27.98
C ARG A 95 5.63 -0.34 28.61
N THR A 96 6.20 0.66 27.92
CA THR A 96 7.15 1.62 28.49
C THR A 96 6.55 3.02 28.45
N PRO A 97 6.41 3.72 29.58
CA PRO A 97 5.61 4.95 29.71
C PRO A 97 6.21 6.22 29.05
N CYS A 98 7.28 6.12 28.26
CA CYS A 98 8.05 7.30 27.83
C CYS A 98 7.86 7.74 26.36
N PHE A 99 7.10 7.02 25.54
CA PHE A 99 7.05 7.30 24.08
C PHE A 99 5.76 7.97 23.58
N LEU A 100 4.84 8.35 24.47
CA LEU A 100 3.51 8.86 24.09
C LEU A 100 3.48 10.30 23.54
N GLN A 101 4.62 10.98 23.40
CA GLN A 101 4.62 12.42 23.08
C GLN A 101 4.80 12.76 21.59
N ILE A 102 5.24 11.85 20.70
CA ILE A 102 5.74 12.29 19.37
C ILE A 102 4.81 12.01 18.18
N ASP A 103 3.97 10.96 18.18
CA ASP A 103 3.26 10.56 16.94
C ASP A 103 1.73 10.72 16.94
N PHE A 104 1.09 11.10 18.05
CA PHE A 104 -0.37 11.29 18.11
C PHE A 104 -0.83 12.75 17.91
N GLY A 105 0.03 13.62 17.37
CA GLY A 105 -0.24 15.05 17.15
C GLY A 105 -0.72 15.42 15.75
N ARG A 106 -1.30 14.49 14.98
CA ARG A 106 -1.93 14.80 13.67
C ARG A 106 -2.90 13.69 13.23
N PHE A 107 -3.98 13.54 13.97
CA PHE A 107 -5.23 12.99 13.47
C PHE A 107 -6.26 14.12 13.40
#